data_AF-A0A3R7PDR2-F1
#
_entry.id   AF-A0A3R7PDR2-F1
#
_cell.length_a   1.000
_cell.length_b   1.000
_cell.length_c   1.000
_cell.angle_alpha   90.00
_cell.angle_beta   90.00
_cell.angle_gamma   90.00
#
_symmetry.space_group_name_H-M   'P 1'
#
loop_
_entity.id
_entity.type
_entity.pdbx_description
1 polymer ?
#
loop_
_entity_poly.entity_id
_entity_poly.type
_entity_poly.pdbx_seq_one_letter_code
_entity_poly.pdbx_strand_id
1 'polypeptide(L)'
;MQEAAASMRNKFSDAISNSNLGPIQSLSDDLTGKVLFGHPPSCPCCRNLPEADINKAGELILSNQNSNSLSAGPANTNATLATYLTTGFWSDFGQSARKFNLSNTGTYAKNGVITYNTTGNNFDGNGMSSARAELVDEAFKIFEDALGIDFQSTSATDADFRFGDAYSGAYASFSSFSGNINYVNVNVSSGWHGGRSGYGNYTFQTILHEIGHGLGLGHQGNYNGSASYSSDAKYANDSWQTTMMSYFSQSENTSITATYSFLSSPMTVDWIAFDDLYGPQGYSISNAFTGDTTYGYNTNISSSTSEIFSGLKDWISSTAFTILDGSGT
;
A
#
# COMPACT_ATOMS: atom_id res chain seq x y z
N MET A 1 -12.78 -38.55 -32.06
CA MET A 1 -12.42 -37.30 -31.34
C MET A 1 -11.51 -36.41 -32.20
N GLN A 2 -11.96 -36.04 -33.40
CA GLN A 2 -11.21 -35.11 -34.26
C GLN A 2 -12.10 -34.11 -35.02
N GLU A 3 -13.43 -34.14 -34.81
CA GLU A 3 -14.38 -33.21 -35.44
C GLU A 3 -14.84 -32.06 -34.52
N ALA A 4 -14.59 -32.12 -33.21
CA ALA A 4 -14.91 -30.99 -32.31
C ALA A 4 -13.87 -29.84 -32.35
N ALA A 5 -12.65 -30.11 -32.82
CA ALA A 5 -11.57 -29.11 -32.90
C ALA A 5 -11.58 -28.28 -34.20
N ALA A 6 -12.37 -28.66 -35.21
CA ALA A 6 -12.50 -27.94 -36.47
C ALA A 6 -13.62 -26.88 -36.44
N SER A 7 -14.64 -27.04 -35.58
CA SER A 7 -15.76 -26.10 -35.49
C SER A 7 -15.42 -24.81 -34.72
N MET A 8 -14.49 -24.85 -33.76
CA MET A 8 -14.06 -23.64 -33.03
C MET A 8 -13.01 -22.80 -33.77
N ARG A 9 -12.24 -23.37 -34.70
CA ARG A 9 -11.22 -22.63 -35.45
C ARG A 9 -11.82 -21.65 -36.49
N ASN A 10 -12.98 -21.99 -37.05
CA ASN A 10 -13.65 -21.11 -38.03
C ASN A 10 -14.47 -19.97 -37.38
N LYS A 11 -14.81 -20.05 -36.09
CA LYS A 11 -15.52 -18.95 -35.40
C LYS A 11 -14.59 -17.86 -34.84
N PHE A 12 -13.29 -18.11 -34.71
CA PHE A 12 -12.31 -17.10 -34.35
C PHE A 12 -11.73 -16.34 -35.56
N SER A 13 -11.76 -16.95 -36.76
CA SER A 13 -11.28 -16.30 -37.99
C SER A 13 -12.21 -15.19 -38.48
N ASP A 14 -13.53 -15.34 -38.30
CA ASP A 14 -14.51 -14.35 -38.77
C ASP A 14 -14.67 -13.14 -37.83
N ALA A 15 -14.17 -13.23 -36.60
CA ALA A 15 -14.19 -12.12 -35.64
C ALA A 15 -13.00 -11.15 -35.80
N ILE A 16 -11.91 -11.59 -36.46
CA ILE A 16 -10.69 -10.80 -36.64
C ILE A 16 -10.75 -9.95 -37.92
N SER A 17 -11.55 -10.33 -38.92
CA SER A 17 -11.62 -9.62 -40.21
C SER A 17 -12.48 -8.34 -40.22
N ASN A 18 -13.18 -8.02 -39.12
CA ASN A 18 -14.12 -6.89 -39.07
C ASN A 18 -13.81 -5.84 -37.99
N SER A 19 -12.61 -5.85 -37.39
CA SER A 19 -12.18 -4.76 -36.51
C SER A 19 -11.12 -3.90 -37.20
N ASN A 20 -11.51 -2.68 -37.57
CA ASN A 20 -10.58 -1.61 -37.95
C ASN A 20 -9.75 -1.18 -36.72
N LEU A 21 -8.78 -1.99 -36.32
CA LEU A 21 -7.82 -1.62 -35.28
C LEU A 21 -6.68 -0.82 -35.93
N GLY A 22 -6.76 0.49 -35.76
CA GLY A 22 -5.63 1.40 -35.89
C GLY A 22 -4.55 1.14 -34.82
N PRO A 23 -3.45 1.91 -34.85
CA PRO A 23 -2.22 1.57 -34.12
C PRO A 23 -2.39 1.65 -32.59
N ILE A 24 -1.70 0.73 -31.92
CA ILE A 24 -1.58 0.49 -30.47
C ILE A 24 -1.51 1.80 -29.67
N GLN A 25 -2.39 1.95 -28.66
CA GLN A 25 -2.31 3.00 -27.64
C GLN A 25 -2.51 2.47 -26.20
N SER A 26 -1.63 2.99 -25.33
CA SER A 26 -1.57 3.06 -23.86
C SER A 26 -2.16 1.96 -22.98
N LEU A 27 -1.28 1.35 -22.17
CA LEU A 27 -1.63 0.69 -20.91
C LEU A 27 -2.21 1.71 -19.91
N SER A 28 -3.53 1.81 -19.90
CA SER A 28 -4.31 2.30 -18.75
C SER A 28 -5.65 1.57 -18.84
N ASP A 29 -5.99 0.76 -17.82
CA ASP A 29 -7.35 0.30 -17.46
C ASP A 29 -7.43 -1.16 -16.90
N ASP A 30 -6.40 -1.68 -16.21
CA ASP A 30 -6.52 -3.00 -15.54
C ASP A 30 -6.02 -3.04 -14.08
N LEU A 31 -6.40 -2.04 -13.27
CA LEU A 31 -6.26 -2.11 -11.80
C LEU A 31 -7.61 -2.17 -11.06
N THR A 32 -8.72 -1.86 -11.73
CA THR A 32 -10.07 -1.88 -11.14
C THR A 32 -10.59 -3.30 -10.88
N GLY A 33 -10.03 -4.33 -11.53
CA GLY A 33 -10.45 -5.73 -11.38
C GLY A 33 -9.77 -6.53 -10.27
N LYS A 34 -8.68 -6.03 -9.67
CA LYS A 34 -7.81 -6.83 -8.78
C LYS A 34 -7.86 -6.47 -7.29
N VAL A 35 -8.59 -5.42 -6.91
CA VAL A 35 -8.73 -5.01 -5.51
C VAL A 35 -10.15 -5.26 -5.02
N LEU A 36 -10.40 -6.46 -4.50
CA LEU A 36 -11.68 -6.80 -3.88
C LEU A 36 -11.67 -6.32 -2.41
N PHE A 37 -12.42 -5.26 -2.10
CA PHE A 37 -12.73 -4.93 -0.70
C PHE A 37 -13.62 -6.02 -0.12
N GLY A 38 -13.18 -6.64 0.97
CA GLY A 38 -13.78 -7.84 1.54
C GLY A 38 -15.23 -7.68 2.03
N HIS A 39 -16.16 -8.33 1.32
CA HIS A 39 -17.26 -9.06 1.93
C HIS A 39 -17.59 -10.29 1.04
N PRO A 40 -17.83 -11.49 1.60
CA PRO A 40 -17.94 -12.69 0.77
C PRO A 40 -19.17 -12.62 -0.15
N PRO A 41 -19.06 -13.03 -1.44
CA PRO A 41 -20.14 -13.00 -2.43
C PRO A 41 -21.34 -13.90 -2.09
N SER A 42 -21.28 -14.63 -0.96
CA SER A 42 -22.35 -15.43 -0.41
C SER A 42 -23.29 -14.67 0.55
N CYS A 43 -23.13 -13.35 0.76
CA CYS A 43 -24.14 -12.56 1.47
C CYS A 43 -25.49 -12.58 0.71
N PRO A 44 -26.61 -12.96 1.34
CA PRO A 44 -27.95 -12.92 0.73
C PRO A 44 -28.34 -11.53 0.20
N CYS A 45 -27.64 -10.48 0.61
CA CYS A 45 -27.85 -9.09 0.21
C CYS A 45 -27.35 -8.74 -1.22
N CYS A 46 -26.42 -9.51 -1.80
CA CYS A 46 -25.74 -9.14 -3.07
C CYS A 46 -26.33 -9.76 -4.34
N ARG A 47 -27.38 -10.58 -4.24
CA ARG A 47 -27.87 -11.39 -5.38
C ARG A 47 -28.60 -10.63 -6.50
N ASN A 48 -28.79 -9.31 -6.40
CA ASN A 48 -29.61 -8.53 -7.32
C ASN A 48 -28.99 -7.21 -7.82
N LEU A 49 -27.66 -7.08 -7.87
CA LEU A 49 -27.07 -5.88 -8.48
C LEU A 49 -26.88 -6.05 -10.00
N PRO A 50 -27.40 -5.13 -10.85
CA PRO A 50 -27.19 -5.16 -12.28
C PRO A 50 -25.72 -4.92 -12.65
N GLU A 51 -25.29 -5.45 -13.80
CA GLU A 51 -23.92 -5.44 -14.35
C GLU A 51 -23.30 -4.05 -14.59
N ALA A 52 -24.02 -2.97 -14.27
CA ALA A 52 -23.57 -1.58 -14.34
C ALA A 52 -22.83 -1.07 -13.07
N ASP A 53 -22.71 -1.88 -12.02
CA ASP A 53 -22.11 -1.45 -10.74
C ASP A 53 -20.61 -1.75 -10.60
N ILE A 54 -20.00 -2.48 -11.54
CA ILE A 54 -18.57 -2.82 -11.51
C ILE A 54 -17.70 -1.59 -11.79
N ASN A 55 -18.18 -0.67 -12.64
CA ASN A 55 -17.54 0.62 -12.92
C ASN A 55 -17.86 1.70 -11.86
N LYS A 56 -18.63 1.36 -10.82
CA LYS A 56 -19.08 2.27 -9.76
C LYS A 56 -18.51 1.95 -8.40
N ALA A 57 -17.55 1.04 -8.25
CA ALA A 57 -16.92 0.80 -6.95
C ALA A 57 -16.27 2.07 -6.36
N GLY A 58 -15.79 2.99 -7.21
CA GLY A 58 -15.36 4.34 -6.81
C GLY A 58 -16.49 5.36 -6.58
N GLU A 59 -17.69 5.12 -7.14
CA GLU A 59 -18.86 5.99 -7.00
C GLU A 59 -19.88 5.52 -5.94
N LEU A 60 -19.84 4.27 -5.50
CA LEU A 60 -20.79 3.74 -4.50
C LEU A 60 -20.54 4.30 -3.09
N ILE A 61 -19.38 4.91 -2.84
CA ILE A 61 -19.13 5.71 -1.63
C ILE A 61 -19.87 7.06 -1.72
N LEU A 62 -20.21 7.55 -2.92
CA LEU A 62 -20.75 8.90 -3.15
C LEU A 62 -22.27 8.99 -3.17
N SER A 63 -23.01 7.89 -3.35
CA SER A 63 -24.47 7.96 -3.58
C SER A 63 -25.32 8.11 -2.31
N ASN A 64 -24.73 8.01 -1.11
CA ASN A 64 -25.46 8.08 0.17
C ASN A 64 -25.19 9.34 1.02
N GLN A 65 -24.44 10.32 0.54
CA GLN A 65 -24.07 11.50 1.34
C GLN A 65 -24.65 12.78 0.72
N ASN A 66 -25.62 13.38 1.42
CA ASN A 66 -26.13 14.71 1.11
C ASN A 66 -24.96 15.71 1.13
N SER A 67 -24.76 16.42 0.03
CA SER A 67 -23.68 17.38 -0.25
C SER A 67 -23.69 18.66 0.62
N ASN A 68 -24.36 18.65 1.77
CA ASN A 68 -24.60 19.84 2.59
C ASN A 68 -23.90 19.87 3.97
N SER A 69 -22.90 19.03 4.24
CA SER A 69 -22.05 19.21 5.44
C SER A 69 -20.65 18.61 5.40
N LEU A 70 -20.00 18.54 4.23
CA LEU A 70 -18.60 18.11 4.20
C LEU A 70 -17.72 19.28 4.68
N SER A 71 -17.07 19.08 5.83
CA SER A 71 -16.04 19.98 6.36
C SER A 71 -14.67 19.76 5.71
N ALA A 72 -14.52 18.68 4.92
CA ALA A 72 -13.35 18.35 4.11
C ALA A 72 -13.56 18.77 2.64
N GLY A 73 -12.48 18.83 1.86
CA GLY A 73 -12.56 19.01 0.40
C GLY A 73 -13.32 17.87 -0.30
N PRO A 74 -13.65 17.99 -1.60
CA PRO A 74 -14.39 16.95 -2.32
C PRO A 74 -13.63 15.61 -2.34
N ALA A 75 -14.36 14.50 -2.35
CA ALA A 75 -13.77 13.18 -2.55
C ALA A 75 -13.07 13.10 -3.92
N ASN A 76 -12.11 12.19 -4.07
CA ASN A 76 -11.40 11.98 -5.32
C ASN A 76 -11.07 10.51 -5.58
N THR A 77 -10.60 10.21 -6.79
CA THR A 77 -10.23 8.85 -7.22
C THR A 77 -8.99 8.35 -6.48
N ASN A 78 -8.86 7.02 -6.33
CA ASN A 78 -7.67 6.42 -5.74
C ASN A 78 -6.38 6.81 -6.46
N ALA A 79 -6.42 6.96 -7.80
CA ALA A 79 -5.27 7.43 -8.59
C ALA A 79 -4.88 8.88 -8.25
N THR A 80 -5.86 9.76 -8.05
CA THR A 80 -5.58 11.14 -7.61
C THR A 80 -5.02 11.19 -6.20
N LEU A 81 -5.57 10.39 -5.29
CA LEU A 81 -5.04 10.27 -3.93
C LEU A 81 -3.59 9.74 -3.95
N ALA A 82 -3.31 8.70 -4.75
CA ALA A 82 -1.98 8.13 -4.90
C ALA A 82 -0.96 9.12 -5.49
N THR A 83 -1.36 9.85 -6.53
CA THR A 83 -0.56 10.96 -7.09
C THR A 83 -0.25 12.01 -6.02
N TYR A 84 -1.22 12.31 -5.14
CA TYR A 84 -0.99 13.25 -4.06
C TYR A 84 0.06 12.74 -3.06
N LEU A 85 0.04 11.45 -2.70
CA LEU A 85 1.08 10.85 -1.85
C LEU A 85 2.48 10.95 -2.48
N THR A 86 2.60 10.71 -3.79
CA THR A 86 3.93 10.66 -4.46
C THR A 86 4.47 12.02 -4.87
N THR A 87 3.61 13.02 -5.10
CA THR A 87 4.01 14.32 -5.64
C THR A 87 3.34 15.50 -4.95
N GLY A 88 2.02 15.44 -4.73
CA GLY A 88 1.23 16.57 -4.24
C GLY A 88 1.64 17.03 -2.84
N PHE A 89 1.77 16.11 -1.89
CA PHE A 89 2.24 16.39 -0.53
C PHE A 89 3.61 17.08 -0.55
N TRP A 90 4.58 16.50 -1.26
CA TRP A 90 5.93 17.04 -1.29
C TRP A 90 5.95 18.46 -1.86
N SER A 91 5.19 18.71 -2.94
CA SER A 91 5.05 20.04 -3.53
C SER A 91 4.42 21.04 -2.56
N ASP A 92 3.37 20.64 -1.83
CA ASP A 92 2.69 21.50 -0.85
C ASP A 92 3.65 21.92 0.30
N PHE A 93 4.62 21.07 0.64
CA PHE A 93 5.71 21.36 1.60
C PHE A 93 6.95 22.00 0.97
N GLY A 94 6.90 22.42 -0.30
CA GLY A 94 8.02 23.05 -1.00
C GLY A 94 9.21 22.12 -1.25
N GLN A 95 8.97 20.81 -1.29
CA GLN A 95 9.98 19.79 -1.52
C GLN A 95 9.71 19.02 -2.82
N SER A 96 10.72 18.29 -3.32
CA SER A 96 10.58 17.48 -4.54
C SER A 96 10.12 16.05 -4.21
N ALA A 97 9.36 15.42 -5.10
CA ALA A 97 9.11 13.98 -5.03
C ALA A 97 10.44 13.19 -4.98
N ARG A 98 10.44 12.05 -4.29
CA ARG A 98 11.63 11.21 -4.11
C ARG A 98 11.28 9.74 -3.98
N LYS A 99 12.22 8.88 -4.37
CA LYS A 99 12.13 7.42 -4.23
C LYS A 99 13.52 6.78 -4.19
N PHE A 100 13.61 5.51 -3.85
CA PHE A 100 14.85 4.76 -4.10
C PHE A 100 15.07 4.54 -5.61
N ASN A 101 16.32 4.68 -6.04
CA ASN A 101 16.73 4.28 -7.38
C ASN A 101 17.05 2.79 -7.37
N LEU A 102 16.09 1.96 -7.79
CA LEU A 102 16.25 0.50 -7.82
C LEU A 102 16.98 0.01 -9.09
N SER A 103 17.27 0.89 -10.04
CA SER A 103 18.13 0.52 -11.17
C SER A 103 19.58 0.26 -10.73
N ASN A 104 20.38 -0.26 -11.67
CA ASN A 104 21.80 -0.54 -11.46
C ASN A 104 22.73 0.63 -11.80
N THR A 105 22.19 1.79 -12.17
CA THR A 105 22.98 2.98 -12.57
C THR A 105 22.37 4.27 -12.05
N GLY A 106 23.13 5.37 -12.12
CA GLY A 106 22.69 6.68 -11.67
C GLY A 106 22.90 6.91 -10.17
N THR A 107 22.42 8.06 -9.70
CA THR A 107 22.60 8.52 -8.33
C THR A 107 21.94 7.54 -7.35
N TYR A 108 22.71 7.08 -6.36
CA TYR A 108 22.28 6.17 -5.29
C TYR A 108 21.55 4.90 -5.79
N ALA A 109 21.97 4.37 -6.95
CA ALA A 109 21.46 3.11 -7.46
C ALA A 109 21.60 1.97 -6.43
N LYS A 110 20.53 1.22 -6.25
CA LYS A 110 20.39 0.13 -5.28
C LYS A 110 20.43 -1.25 -5.94
N ASN A 111 20.34 -1.33 -7.26
CA ASN A 111 20.37 -2.59 -8.00
C ASN A 111 19.34 -3.60 -7.46
N GLY A 112 18.13 -3.12 -7.20
CA GLY A 112 17.02 -3.92 -6.69
C GLY A 112 17.04 -4.28 -5.21
N VAL A 113 18.13 -3.98 -4.48
CA VAL A 113 18.31 -4.39 -3.08
C VAL A 113 18.26 -3.18 -2.16
N ILE A 114 17.34 -3.18 -1.20
CA ILE A 114 17.29 -2.19 -0.11
C ILE A 114 17.64 -2.89 1.20
N THR A 115 18.68 -2.42 1.87
CA THR A 115 19.12 -2.97 3.15
C THR A 115 18.42 -2.28 4.34
N TYR A 116 18.14 -3.02 5.41
CA TYR A 116 17.60 -2.45 6.64
C TYR A 116 18.31 -2.99 7.89
N ASN A 117 18.45 -2.15 8.91
CA ASN A 117 19.10 -2.51 10.17
C ASN A 117 18.28 -2.03 11.38
N THR A 118 17.94 -2.98 12.26
CA THR A 118 17.20 -2.79 13.51
C THR A 118 18.04 -3.02 14.78
N THR A 119 19.30 -3.46 14.63
CA THR A 119 20.16 -3.96 15.73
C THR A 119 21.11 -2.94 16.34
N GLY A 120 21.30 -1.80 15.66
CA GLY A 120 22.22 -0.73 16.05
C GLY A 120 22.90 -0.13 14.82
N ASN A 121 22.85 1.19 14.69
CA ASN A 121 23.28 1.88 13.48
C ASN A 121 23.76 3.31 13.78
N ASN A 122 24.08 4.07 12.73
CA ASN A 122 24.58 5.44 12.87
C ASN A 122 23.55 6.44 13.43
N PHE A 123 22.26 6.08 13.45
CA PHE A 123 21.17 6.91 13.97
C PHE A 123 20.83 6.58 15.43
N ASP A 124 20.82 5.29 15.76
CA ASP A 124 20.56 4.75 17.10
C ASP A 124 21.52 3.59 17.38
N GLY A 125 22.46 3.79 18.32
CA GLY A 125 23.57 2.88 18.57
C GLY A 125 23.18 1.53 19.16
N ASN A 126 22.02 1.42 19.81
CA ASN A 126 21.49 0.16 20.36
C ASN A 126 20.30 -0.39 19.58
N GLY A 127 19.88 0.30 18.51
CA GLY A 127 18.77 -0.14 17.65
C GLY A 127 17.44 -0.20 18.40
N MET A 128 16.56 -1.08 17.94
CA MET A 128 15.24 -1.30 18.53
C MET A 128 15.22 -2.55 19.41
N SER A 129 14.22 -2.63 20.30
CA SER A 129 13.88 -3.91 20.96
C SER A 129 13.58 -5.04 19.96
N SER A 130 13.89 -6.29 20.32
CA SER A 130 13.67 -7.46 19.45
C SER A 130 12.20 -7.61 19.00
N ALA A 131 11.26 -7.40 19.91
CA ALA A 131 9.82 -7.48 19.59
C ALA A 131 9.38 -6.41 18.58
N ARG A 132 10.10 -5.27 18.48
CA ARG A 132 9.81 -4.25 17.47
C ARG A 132 10.58 -4.51 16.17
N ALA A 133 11.79 -5.07 16.25
CA ALA A 133 12.50 -5.55 15.07
C ALA A 133 11.67 -6.61 14.31
N GLU A 134 11.01 -7.53 15.00
CA GLU A 134 10.10 -8.53 14.39
C GLU A 134 8.94 -7.88 13.60
N LEU A 135 8.46 -6.72 14.03
CA LEU A 135 7.45 -5.95 13.31
C LEU A 135 8.01 -5.30 12.04
N VAL A 136 9.24 -4.81 12.10
CA VAL A 136 9.95 -4.25 10.94
C VAL A 136 10.21 -5.34 9.90
N ASP A 137 10.68 -6.50 10.35
CA ASP A 137 10.93 -7.66 9.48
C ASP A 137 9.64 -8.08 8.76
N GLU A 138 8.52 -8.17 9.49
CA GLU A 138 7.22 -8.51 8.89
C GLU A 138 6.72 -7.42 7.93
N ALA A 139 6.92 -6.15 8.25
CA ALA A 139 6.57 -5.07 7.33
C ALA A 139 7.33 -5.20 6.01
N PHE A 140 8.66 -5.40 6.04
CA PHE A 140 9.45 -5.55 4.82
C PHE A 140 9.08 -6.80 4.03
N LYS A 141 8.72 -7.91 4.67
CA LYS A 141 8.16 -9.08 3.97
C LYS A 141 6.91 -8.73 3.14
N ILE A 142 6.00 -7.93 3.71
CA ILE A 142 4.79 -7.48 2.98
C ILE A 142 5.17 -6.62 1.77
N PHE A 143 6.12 -5.68 1.92
CA PHE A 143 6.56 -4.85 0.80
C PHE A 143 7.35 -5.65 -0.25
N GLU A 144 8.20 -6.59 0.18
CA GLU A 144 8.98 -7.48 -0.68
C GLU A 144 8.07 -8.32 -1.56
N ASP A 145 7.12 -9.04 -0.95
CA ASP A 145 6.20 -9.90 -1.70
C ASP A 145 5.32 -9.07 -2.64
N ALA A 146 4.79 -7.94 -2.17
CA ALA A 146 3.89 -7.10 -2.96
C ALA A 146 4.58 -6.47 -4.19
N LEU A 147 5.81 -5.96 -4.04
CA LEU A 147 6.48 -5.19 -5.10
C LEU A 147 7.56 -5.97 -5.85
N GLY A 148 8.08 -7.04 -5.25
CA GLY A 148 9.26 -7.78 -5.73
C GLY A 148 10.60 -7.09 -5.47
N ILE A 149 10.63 -6.09 -4.59
CA ILE A 149 11.88 -5.41 -4.16
C ILE A 149 12.59 -6.31 -3.14
N ASP A 150 13.89 -6.56 -3.31
CA ASP A 150 14.66 -7.38 -2.37
C ASP A 150 15.05 -6.56 -1.13
N PHE A 151 14.43 -6.85 0.01
CA PHE A 151 14.69 -6.18 1.29
C PHE A 151 15.56 -7.07 2.19
N GLN A 152 16.79 -6.65 2.42
CA GLN A 152 17.78 -7.45 3.16
C GLN A 152 18.08 -6.89 4.55
N SER A 153 17.80 -7.68 5.58
CA SER A 153 18.27 -7.38 6.94
C SER A 153 19.79 -7.41 7.01
N THR A 154 20.39 -6.45 7.71
CA THR A 154 21.83 -6.35 7.91
C THR A 154 22.16 -5.75 9.28
N SER A 155 23.40 -5.98 9.73
CA SER A 155 23.99 -5.31 10.90
C SER A 155 24.90 -4.13 10.53
N ALA A 156 25.04 -3.82 9.24
CA ALA A 156 25.82 -2.69 8.77
C ALA A 156 25.22 -1.37 9.30
N THR A 157 26.05 -0.52 9.92
CA THR A 157 25.55 0.70 10.58
C THR A 157 25.10 1.77 9.60
N ASP A 158 25.44 1.62 8.33
CA ASP A 158 25.13 2.50 7.21
C ASP A 158 24.07 1.97 6.24
N ALA A 159 23.29 0.95 6.64
CA ALA A 159 22.16 0.40 5.88
C ALA A 159 21.21 1.47 5.31
N ASP A 160 20.47 1.11 4.27
CA ASP A 160 19.58 2.05 3.56
C ASP A 160 18.41 2.50 4.44
N PHE A 161 17.82 1.59 5.20
CA PHE A 161 16.92 1.89 6.31
C PHE A 161 17.60 1.65 7.66
N ARG A 162 17.55 2.64 8.53
CA ARG A 162 18.17 2.61 9.86
C ARG A 162 17.12 2.84 10.91
N PHE A 163 16.73 1.79 11.61
CA PHE A 163 15.67 1.85 12.62
C PHE A 163 16.24 2.11 14.01
N GLY A 164 15.54 2.91 14.79
CA GLY A 164 15.84 3.21 16.18
C GLY A 164 14.58 3.45 17.01
N ASP A 165 14.73 3.41 18.33
CA ASP A 165 13.64 3.67 19.28
C ASP A 165 14.03 4.61 20.45
N ALA A 166 15.23 5.19 20.39
CA ALA A 166 15.77 6.08 21.42
C ALA A 166 15.10 7.46 21.50
N TYR A 167 14.47 7.95 20.43
CA TYR A 167 13.91 9.31 20.38
C TYR A 167 12.39 9.32 20.59
N SER A 168 11.87 10.47 21.01
CA SER A 168 10.43 10.67 21.20
C SER A 168 9.69 10.70 19.86
N GLY A 169 8.48 10.16 19.85
CA GLY A 169 7.60 10.16 18.68
C GLY A 169 7.88 9.04 17.69
N ALA A 170 7.25 9.15 16.52
CA ALA A 170 7.53 8.33 15.36
C ALA A 170 7.73 9.25 14.15
N TYR A 171 8.76 8.97 13.36
CA TYR A 171 9.08 9.75 12.15
C TYR A 171 10.10 9.02 11.27
N ALA A 172 10.05 9.33 9.98
CA ALA A 172 11.10 9.04 9.02
C ALA A 172 11.83 10.32 8.60
N SER A 173 13.16 10.24 8.50
CA SER A 173 14.00 11.29 7.96
C SER A 173 14.92 10.68 6.91
N PHE A 174 15.20 11.39 5.84
CA PHE A 174 15.90 10.84 4.69
C PHE A 174 17.02 11.76 4.22
N SER A 175 18.03 11.17 3.60
CA SER A 175 19.01 11.85 2.77
C SER A 175 18.71 11.53 1.32
N SER A 176 18.58 12.55 0.47
CA SER A 176 18.29 12.36 -0.95
C SER A 176 19.00 13.40 -1.80
N PHE A 177 19.31 13.03 -3.04
CA PHE A 177 19.87 13.95 -4.04
C PHE A 177 19.22 13.71 -5.40
N SER A 178 18.81 14.79 -6.07
CA SER A 178 18.12 14.75 -7.37
C SER A 178 16.96 13.75 -7.42
N GLY A 179 16.11 13.74 -6.39
CA GLY A 179 14.94 12.85 -6.29
C GLY A 179 15.24 11.40 -5.94
N ASN A 180 16.51 11.03 -5.75
CA ASN A 180 16.90 9.67 -5.37
C ASN A 180 17.27 9.62 -3.88
N ILE A 181 16.66 8.70 -3.15
CA ILE A 181 16.94 8.47 -1.72
C ILE A 181 18.28 7.72 -1.60
N ASN A 182 19.14 8.23 -0.71
CA ASN A 182 20.38 7.58 -0.31
C ASN A 182 20.13 6.60 0.85
N TYR A 183 19.57 7.12 1.95
CA TYR A 183 19.20 6.36 3.14
C TYR A 183 18.06 7.06 3.89
N VAL A 184 17.42 6.32 4.81
CA VAL A 184 16.33 6.72 5.67
C VAL A 184 16.65 6.31 7.11
N ASN A 185 16.49 7.23 8.05
CA ASN A 185 16.46 6.93 9.48
C ASN A 185 15.00 6.94 9.94
N VAL A 186 14.57 5.86 10.57
CA VAL A 186 13.22 5.69 11.10
C VAL A 186 13.31 5.59 12.62
N ASN A 187 12.57 6.45 13.31
CA ASN A 187 12.38 6.35 14.75
C ASN A 187 10.96 5.89 15.04
N VAL A 188 10.80 4.90 15.91
CA VAL A 188 9.53 4.62 16.59
C VAL A 188 9.84 4.41 18.06
N SER A 189 9.54 5.43 18.88
CA SER A 189 9.93 5.49 20.29
C SER A 189 9.60 4.23 21.07
N SER A 190 10.50 3.77 21.96
CA SER A 190 10.27 2.59 22.84
C SER A 190 8.90 2.62 23.54
N GLY A 191 8.43 3.78 23.99
CA GLY A 191 7.12 3.99 24.62
C GLY A 191 5.92 4.20 23.67
N TRP A 192 6.11 4.16 22.35
CA TRP A 192 5.06 4.42 21.37
C TRP A 192 3.86 3.48 21.57
N HIS A 193 2.66 4.06 21.55
CA HIS A 193 1.39 3.37 21.82
C HIS A 193 1.42 2.47 23.08
N GLY A 194 2.03 2.98 24.16
CA GLY A 194 2.15 2.28 25.43
C GLY A 194 3.19 1.16 25.43
N GLY A 195 4.17 1.21 24.51
CA GLY A 195 5.24 0.21 24.38
C GLY A 195 4.79 -1.13 23.80
N ARG A 196 3.61 -1.17 23.17
CA ARG A 196 3.06 -2.39 22.57
C ARG A 196 3.81 -2.73 21.29
N SER A 197 4.11 -4.00 21.10
CA SER A 197 4.60 -4.56 19.84
C SER A 197 3.71 -5.74 19.44
N GLY A 198 3.01 -5.62 18.32
CA GLY A 198 2.10 -6.65 17.81
C GLY A 198 1.34 -6.17 16.57
N TYR A 199 0.96 -7.11 15.70
CA TYR A 199 0.41 -6.81 14.37
C TYR A 199 -0.96 -6.10 14.39
N GLY A 200 -1.81 -6.37 15.39
CA GLY A 200 -3.14 -5.78 15.52
C GLY A 200 -3.18 -4.46 16.32
N ASN A 201 -2.10 -3.69 16.36
CA ASN A 201 -2.06 -2.44 17.11
C ASN A 201 -1.37 -1.30 16.35
N TYR A 202 -1.56 -0.08 16.85
CA TYR A 202 -1.07 1.14 16.20
C TYR A 202 0.45 1.18 15.97
N THR A 203 1.26 0.49 16.78
CA THR A 203 2.72 0.47 16.57
C THR A 203 3.09 -0.17 15.24
N PHE A 204 2.44 -1.28 14.86
CA PHE A 204 2.71 -1.92 13.57
C PHE A 204 2.25 -1.04 12.40
N GLN A 205 1.06 -0.46 12.51
CA GLN A 205 0.57 0.53 11.53
C GLN A 205 1.52 1.74 11.39
N THR A 206 2.07 2.25 12.49
CA THR A 206 3.08 3.31 12.45
C THR A 206 4.36 2.85 11.75
N ILE A 207 4.83 1.62 11.97
CA ILE A 207 6.00 1.09 11.26
C ILE A 207 5.74 1.05 9.75
N LEU A 208 4.57 0.57 9.32
CA LEU A 208 4.15 0.60 7.91
C LEU A 208 4.15 2.04 7.36
N HIS A 209 3.60 2.99 8.11
CA HIS A 209 3.56 4.41 7.77
C HIS A 209 4.96 5.01 7.57
N GLU A 210 5.88 4.79 8.51
CA GLU A 210 7.25 5.33 8.42
C GLU A 210 8.06 4.67 7.30
N ILE A 211 7.84 3.37 7.04
CA ILE A 211 8.41 2.70 5.86
C ILE A 211 7.84 3.33 4.58
N GLY A 212 6.54 3.65 4.55
CA GLY A 212 5.90 4.34 3.43
C GLY A 212 6.55 5.69 3.13
N HIS A 213 6.83 6.49 4.17
CA HIS A 213 7.64 7.70 4.01
C HIS A 213 9.03 7.43 3.46
N GLY A 214 9.73 6.43 4.01
CA GLY A 214 11.06 6.04 3.55
C GLY A 214 11.08 5.55 2.10
N LEU A 215 9.98 4.99 1.61
CA LEU A 215 9.81 4.57 0.23
C LEU A 215 9.27 5.68 -0.68
N GLY A 216 8.97 6.88 -0.16
CA GLY A 216 8.68 8.08 -0.98
C GLY A 216 7.26 8.61 -0.88
N LEU A 217 6.39 8.05 -0.04
CA LEU A 217 5.04 8.56 0.16
C LEU A 217 5.03 9.77 1.12
N GLY A 218 4.19 10.75 0.82
CA GLY A 218 3.80 11.82 1.72
C GLY A 218 2.54 11.50 2.50
N HIS A 219 2.03 12.46 3.28
CA HIS A 219 0.69 12.34 3.88
C HIS A 219 -0.42 12.58 2.86
N GLN A 220 -1.63 12.12 3.16
CA GLN A 220 -2.80 12.26 2.26
C GLN A 220 -3.43 13.67 2.26
N GLY A 221 -2.91 14.58 3.09
CA GLY A 221 -3.22 16.01 3.07
C GLY A 221 -2.03 16.87 3.48
N ASN A 222 -2.20 18.20 3.41
CA ASN A 222 -1.17 19.16 3.77
C ASN A 222 -1.11 19.37 5.30
N TYR A 223 -0.85 18.29 6.02
CA TYR A 223 -0.71 18.27 7.47
C TYR A 223 0.55 17.48 7.86
N ASN A 224 1.10 17.79 9.03
CA ASN A 224 2.28 17.12 9.57
C ASN A 224 2.31 17.26 11.09
N GLY A 225 2.52 16.16 11.81
CA GLY A 225 2.55 16.10 13.28
C GLY A 225 1.19 16.16 13.99
N SER A 226 0.21 16.89 13.46
CA SER A 226 -1.18 16.88 13.94
C SER A 226 -2.15 17.30 12.84
N ALA A 227 -3.39 16.78 12.88
CA ALA A 227 -4.46 17.16 11.98
C ALA A 227 -5.84 16.90 12.61
N SER A 228 -6.85 17.66 12.20
CA SER A 228 -8.27 17.40 12.43
C SER A 228 -8.97 17.20 11.09
N TYR A 229 -9.77 16.13 10.97
CA TYR A 229 -10.44 15.81 9.71
C TYR A 229 -11.31 16.97 9.21
N SER A 230 -12.00 17.65 10.12
CA SER A 230 -12.92 18.73 9.75
C SER A 230 -12.26 20.01 9.27
N SER A 231 -10.95 20.13 9.40
CA SER A 231 -10.24 21.37 9.11
C SER A 231 -9.08 21.17 8.13
N ASP A 232 -8.45 20.01 8.17
CA ASP A 232 -7.19 19.75 7.47
C ASP A 232 -7.31 18.71 6.35
N ALA A 233 -8.42 17.96 6.27
CA ALA A 233 -8.60 16.95 5.23
C ALA A 233 -8.78 17.59 3.85
N LYS A 234 -7.84 17.29 2.94
CA LYS A 234 -7.84 17.78 1.55
C LYS A 234 -8.90 17.08 0.69
N TYR A 235 -9.12 15.79 0.95
CA TYR A 235 -10.08 14.95 0.25
C TYR A 235 -11.05 14.34 1.25
N ALA A 236 -12.34 14.27 0.91
CA ALA A 236 -13.32 13.66 1.80
C ALA A 236 -12.97 12.20 2.11
N ASN A 237 -12.48 11.42 1.15
CA ASN A 237 -12.07 10.03 1.36
C ASN A 237 -10.65 9.86 1.94
N ASP A 238 -10.08 10.87 2.61
CA ASP A 238 -8.82 10.76 3.37
C ASP A 238 -9.06 10.02 4.70
N SER A 239 -8.70 8.73 4.76
CA SER A 239 -8.75 7.94 5.99
C SER A 239 -7.84 6.71 5.93
N TRP A 240 -7.65 6.04 7.07
CA TRP A 240 -7.01 4.71 7.13
C TRP A 240 -7.70 3.66 6.26
N GLN A 241 -8.97 3.84 5.85
CA GLN A 241 -9.60 2.91 4.90
C GLN A 241 -8.95 2.99 3.51
N THR A 242 -8.42 4.15 3.12
CA THR A 242 -7.87 4.39 1.79
C THR A 242 -6.34 4.31 1.76
N THR A 243 -5.67 4.83 2.79
CA THR A 243 -4.20 4.94 2.87
C THR A 243 -3.72 4.89 4.32
N MET A 244 -2.62 4.18 4.57
CA MET A 244 -1.90 4.22 5.84
C MET A 244 -1.25 5.57 6.12
N MET A 245 -1.11 6.43 5.11
CA MET A 245 -0.53 7.78 5.21
C MET A 245 -1.51 8.83 5.74
N SER A 246 -2.78 8.45 5.97
CA SER A 246 -3.79 9.32 6.55
C SER A 246 -3.61 9.45 8.07
N TYR A 247 -3.87 10.65 8.60
CA TYR A 247 -3.96 10.86 10.05
C TYR A 247 -5.33 10.51 10.62
N PHE A 248 -6.33 10.24 9.76
CA PHE A 248 -7.71 10.07 10.18
C PHE A 248 -8.10 8.59 10.15
N SER A 249 -8.48 8.05 11.30
CA SER A 249 -9.08 6.71 11.36
C SER A 249 -10.44 6.67 10.66
N GLN A 250 -10.96 5.46 10.47
CA GLN A 250 -12.28 5.23 9.87
C GLN A 250 -13.40 5.96 10.62
N SER A 251 -13.27 6.11 11.95
CA SER A 251 -14.25 6.81 12.79
C SER A 251 -14.05 8.32 12.89
N GLU A 252 -12.86 8.83 12.60
CA GLU A 252 -12.58 10.27 12.60
C GLU A 252 -13.01 10.93 11.29
N ASN A 253 -13.01 10.18 10.19
CA ASN A 253 -13.52 10.65 8.91
C ASN A 253 -15.05 10.63 8.90
N THR A 254 -15.67 11.82 8.89
CA THR A 254 -17.13 11.98 8.95
C THR A 254 -17.84 11.82 7.60
N SER A 255 -17.10 11.58 6.51
CA SER A 255 -17.68 11.43 5.16
C SER A 255 -17.83 9.97 4.70
N ILE A 256 -17.26 9.03 5.44
CA ILE A 256 -17.34 7.59 5.16
C ILE A 256 -18.10 6.87 6.28
N THR A 257 -18.61 5.68 5.95
CA THR A 257 -19.19 4.77 6.94
C THR A 257 -18.33 3.52 7.02
N ALA A 258 -17.42 3.48 7.99
CA ALA A 258 -16.53 2.35 8.23
C ALA A 258 -16.30 2.14 9.73
N THR A 259 -16.03 0.89 10.12
CA THR A 259 -15.73 0.56 11.53
C THR A 259 -14.25 0.83 11.78
N TYR A 260 -13.94 1.36 12.97
CA TYR A 260 -12.57 1.57 13.41
C TYR A 260 -11.79 0.26 13.43
N SER A 261 -10.61 0.26 12.81
CA SER A 261 -9.68 -0.87 12.87
C SER A 261 -8.26 -0.41 12.57
N PHE A 262 -7.29 -0.98 13.28
CA PHE A 262 -5.88 -0.81 12.95
C PHE A 262 -5.54 -1.52 11.65
N LEU A 263 -4.55 -0.99 10.95
CA LEU A 263 -4.08 -1.53 9.68
C LEU A 263 -3.02 -2.60 9.90
N SER A 264 -3.17 -3.73 9.22
CA SER A 264 -2.16 -4.80 9.17
C SER A 264 -1.48 -4.92 7.81
N SER A 265 -1.74 -4.00 6.88
CA SER A 265 -1.04 -3.85 5.61
C SER A 265 -1.12 -2.38 5.16
N PRO A 266 -0.28 -1.96 4.18
CA PRO A 266 -0.60 -0.81 3.36
C PRO A 266 -1.96 -1.00 2.66
N MET A 267 -2.63 0.10 2.36
CA MET A 267 -3.97 0.14 1.81
C MET A 267 -3.94 0.43 0.31
N THR A 268 -5.11 0.36 -0.33
CA THR A 268 -5.23 0.42 -1.79
C THR A 268 -4.53 1.62 -2.43
N VAL A 269 -4.64 2.82 -1.85
CA VAL A 269 -3.99 4.02 -2.40
C VAL A 269 -2.46 3.95 -2.25
N ASP A 270 -1.97 3.37 -1.16
CA ASP A 270 -0.52 3.21 -0.92
C ASP A 270 0.09 2.32 -2.00
N TRP A 271 -0.57 1.21 -2.32
CA TRP A 271 -0.11 0.27 -3.33
C TRP A 271 -0.12 0.83 -4.74
N ILE A 272 -1.15 1.59 -5.11
CA ILE A 272 -1.18 2.32 -6.39
C ILE A 272 -0.01 3.31 -6.44
N ALA A 273 0.25 4.05 -5.35
CA ALA A 273 1.35 4.99 -5.28
C ALA A 273 2.72 4.30 -5.39
N PHE A 274 2.91 3.13 -4.77
CA PHE A 274 4.15 2.37 -4.94
C PHE A 274 4.31 1.81 -6.35
N ASP A 275 3.24 1.33 -6.97
CA ASP A 275 3.25 0.89 -8.36
C ASP A 275 3.66 2.04 -9.31
N ASP A 276 3.14 3.25 -9.09
CA ASP A 276 3.55 4.45 -9.84
C ASP A 276 5.03 4.80 -9.64
N LEU A 277 5.56 4.65 -8.41
CA LEU A 277 6.96 4.96 -8.08
C LEU A 277 7.94 3.91 -8.65
N TYR A 278 7.61 2.63 -8.52
CA TYR A 278 8.56 1.53 -8.68
C TYR A 278 8.25 0.62 -9.86
N GLY A 279 7.01 0.59 -10.35
CA GLY A 279 6.58 -0.18 -11.51
C GLY A 279 7.39 0.10 -12.78
N PRO A 280 7.73 1.38 -13.10
CA PRO A 280 8.63 1.70 -14.22
C PRO A 280 10.04 1.10 -14.11
N GLN A 281 10.45 0.64 -12.92
CA GLN A 281 11.73 -0.04 -12.67
C GLN A 281 11.58 -1.58 -12.60
N GLY A 282 10.38 -2.12 -12.85
CA GLY A 282 10.09 -3.56 -12.82
C GLY A 282 9.56 -4.07 -11.47
N TYR A 283 9.32 -3.18 -10.50
CA TYR A 283 8.88 -3.53 -9.16
C TYR A 283 7.44 -3.05 -8.95
N SER A 284 6.49 -3.96 -9.13
CA SER A 284 5.07 -3.65 -9.31
C SER A 284 4.21 -4.61 -8.48
N ILE A 285 2.99 -4.16 -8.15
CA ILE A 285 1.97 -4.99 -7.48
C ILE A 285 1.57 -6.24 -8.29
N SER A 286 1.90 -6.27 -9.58
CA SER A 286 1.73 -7.47 -10.42
C SER A 286 2.65 -8.64 -10.03
N ASN A 287 3.67 -8.37 -9.21
CA ASN A 287 4.57 -9.38 -8.65
C ASN A 287 4.02 -10.03 -7.36
N ALA A 288 2.97 -9.49 -6.77
CA ALA A 288 2.38 -10.00 -5.52
C ALA A 288 1.81 -11.41 -5.73
N PHE A 289 2.13 -12.37 -4.84
CA PHE A 289 1.47 -13.68 -4.76
C PHE A 289 1.16 -14.37 -6.11
N THR A 290 2.13 -14.47 -7.03
CA THR A 290 1.90 -14.91 -8.43
C THR A 290 1.49 -16.38 -8.67
N GLY A 291 1.15 -17.13 -7.63
CA GLY A 291 0.65 -18.51 -7.73
C GLY A 291 -0.75 -18.67 -7.15
N ASP A 292 -1.30 -19.89 -7.17
CA ASP A 292 -2.59 -20.20 -6.53
C ASP A 292 -2.50 -19.86 -5.04
N THR A 293 -3.16 -18.80 -4.60
CA THR A 293 -3.03 -18.27 -3.23
C THR A 293 -4.37 -18.35 -2.50
N THR A 294 -4.36 -18.92 -1.30
CA THR A 294 -5.51 -18.93 -0.39
C THR A 294 -5.24 -18.01 0.79
N TYR A 295 -6.06 -16.98 0.97
CA TYR A 295 -5.96 -16.05 2.10
C TYR A 295 -6.90 -16.47 3.25
N GLY A 296 -6.45 -16.34 4.49
CA GLY A 296 -7.28 -16.59 5.67
C GLY A 296 -7.37 -18.07 6.04
N TYR A 297 -8.58 -18.63 6.05
CA TYR A 297 -8.78 -20.02 6.45
C TYR A 297 -8.18 -21.00 5.43
N ASN A 298 -7.44 -21.99 5.93
CA ASN A 298 -6.70 -22.96 5.12
C ASN A 298 -5.68 -22.31 4.17
N THR A 299 -5.07 -21.19 4.60
CA THR A 299 -4.07 -20.50 3.80
C THR A 299 -2.89 -21.41 3.45
N ASN A 300 -2.35 -21.20 2.25
CA ASN A 300 -1.09 -21.78 1.80
C ASN A 300 0.07 -20.75 1.85
N ILE A 301 -0.18 -19.56 2.40
CA ILE A 301 0.84 -18.53 2.62
C ILE A 301 1.68 -18.94 3.83
N SER A 302 3.01 -19.01 3.62
CA SER A 302 3.96 -19.35 4.67
C SER A 302 4.28 -18.14 5.56
N SER A 303 4.61 -18.35 6.84
CA SER A 303 5.12 -17.29 7.72
C SER A 303 6.47 -16.71 7.27
N SER A 304 7.23 -17.46 6.47
CA SER A 304 8.40 -16.92 5.79
C SER A 304 8.05 -15.87 4.74
N THR A 305 6.90 -16.00 4.08
CA THR A 305 6.37 -15.01 3.13
C THR A 305 5.73 -13.83 3.87
N SER A 306 4.85 -14.09 4.83
CA SER A 306 4.27 -13.08 5.72
C SER A 306 3.59 -13.77 6.89
N GLU A 307 3.97 -13.43 8.11
CA GLU A 307 3.33 -13.90 9.35
C GLU A 307 1.88 -13.42 9.42
N ILE A 308 1.59 -12.18 9.01
CA ILE A 308 0.23 -11.61 9.03
C ILE A 308 -0.69 -12.34 8.07
N PHE A 309 -0.25 -12.59 6.84
CA PHE A 309 -1.09 -13.27 5.85
C PHE A 309 -1.20 -14.78 6.12
N SER A 310 -0.14 -15.42 6.65
CA SER A 310 -0.21 -16.80 7.14
C SER A 310 -1.16 -16.93 8.35
N GLY A 311 -1.19 -15.93 9.21
CA GLY A 311 -2.07 -15.84 10.37
C GLY A 311 -3.43 -15.19 10.10
N LEU A 312 -3.77 -14.82 8.86
CA LEU A 312 -4.86 -13.87 8.57
C LEU A 312 -6.22 -14.29 9.16
N LYS A 313 -6.49 -15.59 9.26
CA LYS A 313 -7.70 -16.13 9.91
C LYS A 313 -7.93 -15.60 11.34
N ASP A 314 -6.86 -15.27 12.06
CA ASP A 314 -6.92 -14.79 13.44
C ASP A 314 -7.11 -13.27 13.51
N TRP A 315 -6.76 -12.56 12.42
CA TRP A 315 -6.76 -11.11 12.35
C TRP A 315 -7.93 -10.53 11.56
N ILE A 316 -8.56 -11.32 10.67
CA ILE A 316 -9.56 -10.87 9.68
C ILE A 316 -10.76 -10.12 10.27
N SER A 317 -11.09 -10.35 11.54
CA SER A 317 -12.18 -9.67 12.25
C SER A 317 -11.75 -8.46 13.09
N SER A 318 -10.44 -8.18 13.15
CA SER A 318 -9.83 -7.24 14.11
C SER A 318 -8.84 -6.25 13.48
N THR A 319 -8.44 -6.47 12.22
CA THR A 319 -7.58 -5.57 11.45
C THR A 319 -8.22 -5.23 10.11
N ALA A 320 -7.81 -4.10 9.55
CA ALA A 320 -8.11 -3.73 8.17
C ALA A 320 -6.85 -3.96 7.32
N PHE A 321 -7.05 -4.43 6.10
CA PHE A 321 -5.98 -4.82 5.20
C PHE A 321 -6.45 -4.75 3.74
N THR A 322 -5.49 -4.74 2.83
CA THR A 322 -5.70 -4.88 1.39
C THR A 322 -5.03 -6.17 0.92
N ILE A 323 -5.77 -6.99 0.16
CA ILE A 323 -5.21 -8.13 -0.55
C ILE A 323 -4.69 -7.65 -1.91
N LEU A 324 -3.46 -8.02 -2.24
CA LEU A 324 -2.88 -7.90 -3.57
C LEU A 324 -2.62 -9.30 -4.11
N ASP A 325 -3.03 -9.57 -5.34
CA ASP A 325 -2.79 -10.85 -5.98
C ASP A 325 -2.51 -10.64 -7.47
N GLY A 326 -1.30 -10.97 -7.89
CA GLY A 326 -0.77 -10.71 -9.23
C GLY A 326 -1.29 -11.71 -10.25
N SER A 327 -1.38 -12.99 -9.86
CA SER A 327 -1.86 -14.09 -10.71
C SER A 327 -2.11 -15.36 -9.90
N GLY A 328 -2.99 -16.23 -10.41
CA GLY A 328 -3.27 -17.57 -9.88
C GLY A 328 -4.30 -18.27 -10.76
N THR A 329 -4.56 -19.55 -10.54
CA THR A 329 -5.56 -20.36 -11.27
C THR A 329 -6.68 -20.90 -10.40
#